data_AF-A0A6L3VQ81-F1
#
_entry.id   AF-A0A6L3VQ81-F1
#
_cell.length_a   1.000
_cell.length_b   1.000
_cell.length_c   1.000
_cell.angle_alpha   90.00
_cell.angle_beta   90.00
_cell.angle_gamma   90.00
#
_symmetry.space_group_name_H-M   'P 1'
#
loop_
_entity.id
_entity.type
_entity.pdbx_description
1 polymer ?
#
loop_
_entity_poly.entity_id
_entity_poly.type
_entity_poly.pdbx_seq_one_letter_code
_entity_poly.pdbx_strand_id
1 'polypeptide(L)' 'MSERSFAGAGWRTSSHSSGQGTQCVEVACLPQSVAARNSKDPSGPVLTFSPGEWRAFLADVKRGAHDL' A
#
# COMPACT_ATOMS: atom_id res chain seq x y z
N MET A 1 11.12 -12.54 14.83
CA MET A 1 10.24 -11.68 14.02
C MET A 1 10.05 -12.37 12.70
N SER A 2 8.83 -12.83 12.38
CA SER A 2 8.59 -13.59 11.15
C SER A 2 8.56 -12.63 9.98
N GLU A 3 9.59 -12.66 9.13
CA GLU A 3 9.60 -11.96 7.84
C GLU A 3 8.51 -12.57 6.96
N ARG A 4 7.36 -11.89 6.87
CA ARG A 4 6.35 -12.22 5.87
C ARG A 4 6.96 -11.92 4.50
N SER A 5 7.37 -12.95 3.77
CA SER A 5 7.90 -12.79 2.42
C SER A 5 6.78 -12.45 1.44
N PHE A 6 6.77 -11.24 0.91
CA PHE A 6 5.82 -10.78 -0.13
C PHE A 6 6.38 -10.93 -1.56
N ALA A 7 7.39 -11.80 -1.75
CA ALA A 7 8.15 -11.94 -2.99
C ALA A 7 7.31 -12.42 -4.20
N GLY A 8 6.16 -13.05 -3.97
CA GLY A 8 5.21 -13.46 -5.02
C GLY A 8 3.98 -12.56 -5.15
N ALA A 9 3.94 -11.43 -4.45
CA ALA A 9 2.79 -10.53 -4.50
C ALA A 9 2.83 -9.70 -5.79
N GLY A 10 1.71 -9.62 -6.52
CA GLY A 10 1.58 -8.80 -7.73
C GLY A 10 1.53 -7.31 -7.40
N TRP A 11 2.67 -6.73 -7.05
CA TRP A 11 2.82 -5.33 -6.69
C TRP A 11 2.46 -4.41 -7.86
N ARG A 12 1.65 -3.39 -7.57
CA ARG A 12 1.25 -2.34 -8.51
C ARG A 12 1.64 -0.98 -7.93
N THR A 13 2.42 -0.23 -8.70
CA THR A 13 2.83 1.14 -8.37
C THR A 13 1.78 2.14 -8.85
N SER A 14 1.50 3.17 -8.06
CA SER A 14 0.57 4.24 -8.47
C SER A 14 1.14 5.06 -9.63
N SER A 15 0.30 5.41 -10.61
CA SER A 15 0.69 6.24 -11.76
C SER A 15 0.99 7.70 -11.40
N HIS A 16 0.63 8.15 -10.19
CA HIS A 16 0.91 9.51 -9.68
C HIS A 16 2.37 9.64 -9.18
N SER A 17 3.16 8.57 -9.31
CA SER A 17 4.55 8.44 -8.90
C SER A 17 5.56 9.05 -9.90
N SER A 18 5.11 9.57 -11.04
CA SER A 18 5.94 10.00 -12.18
C SER A 18 6.42 11.46 -12.13
N GLY A 19 6.36 12.12 -10.98
CA GLY A 19 6.88 13.47 -10.77
C GLY A 19 8.19 13.48 -9.97
N GLN A 20 9.12 14.38 -10.31
CA GLN A 20 10.39 14.61 -9.63
C GLN A 20 10.23 14.80 -8.10
N GLY A 21 10.22 13.71 -7.33
CA GLY A 21 10.25 13.75 -5.86
C GLY A 21 9.10 13.08 -5.11
N THR A 22 8.06 12.54 -5.76
CA THR A 22 6.92 11.93 -5.03
C THR A 22 7.32 10.66 -4.27
N GLN A 23 6.78 10.50 -3.06
CA GLN A 23 6.91 9.31 -2.21
C GLN A 23 5.95 8.25 -2.75
N CYS A 24 6.48 7.28 -3.48
CA CYS A 24 5.67 6.33 -4.23
C CYS A 24 5.22 5.17 -3.32
N VAL A 25 3.96 4.77 -3.46
CA VAL A 25 3.38 3.61 -2.76
C VAL A 25 3.13 2.48 -3.76
N GLU A 26 3.51 1.28 -3.37
CA GLU A 26 3.16 0.03 -4.05
C GLU A 26 2.07 -0.70 -3.25
N VAL A 27 1.10 -1.26 -3.97
CA VAL A 27 0.02 -2.05 -3.38
C VAL A 27 -0.04 -3.42 -4.04
N ALA A 28 -0.24 -4.47 -3.25
CA ALA A 28 -0.51 -5.81 -3.74
C ALA A 28 -1.81 -6.37 -3.14
N CYS A 29 -2.68 -6.85 -4.02
CA CYS A 29 -3.88 -7.58 -3.62
C CYS A 29 -3.53 -9.05 -3.42
N LEU A 30 -3.67 -9.53 -2.19
CA LEU A 30 -3.50 -10.93 -1.81
C LEU A 30 -4.90 -11.56 -1.59
N PRO A 31 -5.04 -12.90 -1.57
CA PRO A 31 -6.35 -13.55 -1.46
C PRO A 31 -7.19 -13.13 -0.24
N GLN A 32 -6.54 -12.79 0.88
CA GLN A 32 -7.23 -12.41 2.13
C GLN A 32 -6.76 -11.08 2.71
N SER A 33 -5.93 -10.32 1.99
CA SER A 33 -5.36 -9.08 2.51
C SER A 33 -4.91 -8.15 1.39
N VAL A 34 -4.76 -6.88 1.71
CA VAL A 34 -4.11 -5.89 0.85
C VAL A 34 -2.83 -5.46 1.54
N ALA A 35 -1.71 -5.54 0.82
CA ALA A 35 -0.42 -5.10 1.32
C ALA A 35 -0.04 -3.76 0.68
N ALA A 36 0.49 -2.82 1.45
CA ALA A 36 0.99 -1.54 0.96
C ALA A 36 2.40 -1.30 1.51
N ARG A 37 3.30 -0.80 0.67
CA ARG A 37 4.68 -0.46 1.06
C ARG A 37 5.19 0.78 0.34
N ASN A 38 6.25 1.36 0.87
CA ASN A 38 7.00 2.42 0.21
C ASN A 38 7.81 1.82 -0.95
N SER A 39 7.58 2.30 -2.18
CA SER A 39 8.33 1.80 -3.35
C SER A 39 9.83 2.10 -3.27
N LYS A 40 10.23 3.12 -2.49
CA LYS A 40 11.64 3.49 -2.28
C LYS A 40 12.34 2.63 -1.23
N ASP A 41 11.57 1.88 -0.44
CA ASP A 41 12.10 0.93 0.53
C ASP A 41 11.36 -0.41 0.42
N PRO A 42 11.63 -1.21 -0.64
CA PRO A 42 10.93 -2.47 -0.90
C PRO A 42 11.14 -3.53 0.19
N SER A 43 12.24 -3.41 0.94
CA SER A 43 12.60 -4.27 2.08
C SER A 43 12.11 -3.70 3.42
N GLY A 44 11.54 -2.50 3.40
CA GLY A 44 10.99 -1.84 4.58
C GLY A 44 9.69 -2.45 5.07
N PRO A 45 9.09 -1.85 6.11
CA PRO A 45 7.84 -2.32 6.69
C PRO A 45 6.70 -2.35 5.67
N VAL A 46 5.97 -3.47 5.63
CA VAL A 46 4.78 -3.64 4.79
C VAL A 46 3.54 -3.54 5.68
N LEU A 47 2.67 -2.58 5.37
CA LEU A 47 1.36 -2.47 6.00
C LEU A 47 0.42 -3.49 5.37
N THR A 48 -0.30 -4.26 6.19
CA THR A 48 -1.29 -5.24 5.71
C THR A 48 -2.65 -4.95 6.28
N PHE A 49 -3.65 -4.90 5.41
CA PHE A 49 -5.05 -4.63 5.72
C PHE A 49 -5.89 -5.84 5.35
N SER A 50 -6.98 -6.10 6.07
CA SER A 50 -8.05 -6.93 5.54
C SER A 50 -8.75 -6.22 4.37
N PRO A 51 -9.47 -6.95 3.50
CA PRO A 51 -10.24 -6.32 2.42
C PRO A 51 -11.32 -5.36 2.92
N GLY A 52 -11.82 -5.54 4.15
CA GLY A 52 -12.80 -4.63 4.76
C GLY A 52 -12.14 -3.30 5.18
N GLU A 53 -11.05 -3.39 5.94
CA GLU A 53 -10.28 -2.22 6.39
C GLU A 53 -9.74 -1.40 5.22
N TRP A 54 -9.24 -2.07 4.18
CA TRP A 54 -8.75 -1.38 2.98
C TRP A 54 -9.86 -0.53 2.31
N ARG A 55 -11.08 -1.07 2.21
CA ARG A 55 -12.21 -0.32 1.63
C ARG A 55 -12.62 0.86 2.50
N ALA A 56 -12.66 0.68 3.82
CA ALA A 56 -12.97 1.76 4.76
C ALA A 56 -11.92 2.89 4.68
N PHE A 57 -10.64 2.52 4.71
CA PHE A 57 -9.52 3.44 4.57
C PHE A 57 -9.63 4.27 3.28
N LEU A 58 -9.85 3.63 2.13
CA LEU A 58 -10.01 4.35 0.86
C LEU A 58 -11.23 5.29 0.84
N ALA A 59 -12.33 4.90 1.49
CA ALA A 59 -13.51 5.73 1.60
C ALA A 59 -13.23 7.00 2.42
N ASP A 60 -12.49 6.87 3.52
CA ASP A 60 -12.11 7.99 4.39
C ASP A 60 -11.09 8.92 3.73
N VAL A 61 -10.08 8.37 3.03
CA VAL A 61 -9.16 9.15 2.20
C VAL A 61 -9.91 9.95 1.15
N LYS A 62 -10.88 9.33 0.45
CA LYS A 62 -11.69 10.04 -0.57
C LYS A 62 -12.55 11.15 0.04
N ARG A 63 -12.97 11.00 1.29
CA ARG A 63 -13.73 12.01 2.03
C ARG A 63 -12.86 13.15 2.58
N GLY A 64 -11.53 13.06 2.44
CA GLY A 64 -10.60 14.04 3.02
C GLY A 64 -10.50 13.93 4.54
N ALA A 65 -10.91 12.81 5.15
CA ALA A 65 -10.90 12.65 6.60
C ALA A 65 -9.47 12.62 7.21
N HIS A 66 -8.45 12.52 6.35
CA HIS A 66 -7.04 12.51 6.72
C HIS A 66 -6.26 13.70 6.14
N ASP A 67 -6.96 14.72 5.64
CA ASP A 67 -6.38 16.00 5.21
C ASP A 67 -6.33 16.91 6.45
N LEU A 68 -5.24 16.81 7.22
CA LEU A 68 -4.98 17.59 8.45
C LEU A 68 -4.10 18.80 8.16
#